data_AF-A0A1H8VBU0-F1
#
_entry.id   AF-A0A1H8VBU0-F1
#
_cell.length_a   1.000
_cell.length_b   1.000
_cell.length_c   1.000
_cell.angle_alpha   90.00
_cell.angle_beta   90.00
_cell.angle_gamma   90.00
#
_symmetry.space_group_name_H-M   'P 1'
#
loop_
_entity.id
_entity.type
_entity.pdbx_description
1 polymer ?
#
loop_
_entity_poly.entity_id
_entity_poly.type
_entity_poly.pdbx_seq_one_letter_code
_entity_poly.pdbx_strand_id
1 'polypeptide(L)' 'MNFLTNADLSDNELETVTASLQGWCGTTRTDPNSLSVQTAAGVAIDLLWQFPTLTAPELLELLLLRLPASAGK' A
#
# COMPACT_ATOMS: atom_id res chain seq x y z
N MET A 1 4.45 -18.18 -4.17
CA MET A 1 5.07 -17.59 -2.96
C MET A 1 4.04 -16.63 -2.38
N ASN A 2 3.52 -16.91 -1.18
CA ASN A 2 2.56 -16.01 -0.52
C ASN A 2 3.35 -14.87 0.15
N PHE A 3 3.30 -13.68 -0.45
CA PHE A 3 4.03 -12.49 0.02
C PHE A 3 3.56 -12.00 1.40
N LEU A 4 2.36 -12.42 1.84
CA LEU A 4 1.75 -12.01 3.10
C LEU A 4 1.96 -13.01 4.27
N THR A 5 2.58 -14.17 4.05
CA THR A 5 2.72 -15.20 5.10
C THR A 5 3.80 -14.89 6.15
N ASN A 6 4.61 -13.84 5.94
CA ASN A 6 5.71 -13.47 6.84
C ASN A 6 5.57 -12.07 7.45
N ALA A 7 4.50 -11.34 7.16
CA ALA A 7 4.23 -10.07 7.81
C ALA A 7 3.32 -10.36 9.02
N ASP A 8 3.90 -10.35 10.22
CA ASP A 8 3.15 -10.39 11.49
C ASP A 8 2.39 -9.06 11.64
N LEU A 9 1.35 -8.89 10.83
CA LEU A 9 0.50 -7.70 10.85
C LEU A 9 -0.73 -8.03 11.69
N SER A 10 -1.03 -7.15 12.64
CA SER A 10 -2.29 -7.16 13.36
C SER A 10 -3.45 -6.87 12.40
N ASP A 11 -4.69 -7.29 12.72
CA ASP A 11 -5.88 -6.98 11.91
C ASP A 11 -5.99 -5.48 11.58
N ASN A 12 -5.67 -4.60 12.55
CA ASN A 12 -5.68 -3.15 12.34
C ASN A 12 -4.65 -2.68 11.29
N GLU A 13 -3.48 -3.30 11.27
CA GLU A 13 -2.41 -3.01 10.32
C GLU A 13 -2.78 -3.48 8.91
N LEU A 14 -3.40 -4.67 8.82
CA LEU A 14 -3.92 -5.21 7.57
C LEU A 14 -5.05 -4.34 7.00
N GLU A 15 -5.98 -3.87 7.83
CA GLU A 15 -7.02 -2.94 7.42
C GLU A 15 -6.43 -1.62 6.94
N THR A 16 -5.43 -1.09 7.66
CA THR A 16 -4.72 0.14 7.30
C THR A 16 -4.08 0.02 5.91
N VAL A 17 -3.28 -1.03 5.69
CA VAL A 17 -2.62 -1.30 4.40
C VAL A 17 -3.66 -1.48 3.29
N THR A 18 -4.73 -2.24 3.55
CA THR A 18 -5.77 -2.51 2.56
C THR A 18 -6.51 -1.22 2.15
N ALA A 19 -6.91 -0.39 3.11
CA ALA A 19 -7.58 0.88 2.85
C ALA A 19 -6.69 1.85 2.07
N SER A 20 -5.40 1.94 2.43
CA SER A 20 -4.44 2.78 1.69
C SER A 20 -4.23 2.29 0.27
N LEU A 21 -4.14 0.97 0.04
CA LEU A 21 -3.97 0.41 -1.30
C LEU A 21 -5.21 0.59 -2.18
N GLN A 22 -6.40 0.46 -1.62
CA GLN A 22 -7.65 0.75 -2.33
C GLN A 22 -7.70 2.22 -2.76
N GLY A 23 -7.34 3.14 -1.85
CA GLY A 23 -7.19 4.56 -2.16
C GLY A 23 -6.17 4.80 -3.26
N TRP A 24 -5.00 4.17 -3.16
CA TRP A 24 -3.92 4.32 -4.14
C TRP A 24 -4.34 3.79 -5.52
N CYS A 25 -4.97 2.62 -5.59
CA CYS A 25 -5.51 2.09 -6.86
C CYS A 25 -6.54 3.05 -7.47
N GLY A 26 -7.45 3.59 -6.66
CA GLY A 26 -8.45 4.56 -7.09
C GLY A 26 -7.82 5.85 -7.64
N THR A 27 -6.84 6.41 -6.94
CA THR A 27 -6.12 7.63 -7.34
C THR A 27 -5.26 7.42 -8.57
N THR A 28 -4.57 6.29 -8.66
CA THR A 28 -3.65 5.99 -9.75
C THR A 28 -4.33 5.35 -10.96
N ARG A 29 -5.62 4.99 -10.85
CA ARG A 29 -6.35 4.15 -11.82
C ARG A 29 -5.59 2.87 -12.16
N THR A 30 -4.87 2.32 -11.18
CA THR A 30 -4.16 1.05 -11.33
C THR A 30 -5.12 -0.10 -11.11
N ASP A 31 -5.02 -1.13 -11.95
CA ASP A 31 -5.80 -2.34 -11.76
C ASP A 31 -5.39 -3.04 -10.44
N PRO A 32 -6.35 -3.39 -9.57
CA PRO A 32 -6.08 -4.00 -8.26
C PRO A 32 -5.31 -5.34 -8.35
N ASN A 33 -5.35 -6.02 -9.50
CA ASN A 33 -4.63 -7.28 -9.72
C ASN A 33 -3.27 -7.09 -10.40
N SER A 34 -2.87 -5.84 -10.66
CA SER A 34 -1.59 -5.55 -11.31
C SER A 34 -0.39 -5.84 -10.41
N LEU A 35 0.75 -6.15 -11.02
CA LEU A 35 2.06 -6.21 -10.35
C LEU A 35 2.41 -4.90 -9.63
N SER A 36 1.92 -3.77 -10.12
CA SER A 36 2.10 -2.47 -9.47
C SER A 36 1.47 -2.44 -8.08
N VAL A 37 0.34 -3.13 -7.88
CA VAL A 37 -0.35 -3.20 -6.58
C VAL A 37 0.40 -4.09 -5.61
N GLN A 38 0.99 -5.19 -6.09
CA GLN A 38 1.87 -6.03 -5.27
C GLN A 38 3.09 -5.24 -4.79
N THR A 39 3.63 -4.38 -5.66
CA THR A 39 4.73 -3.48 -5.30
C THR A 39 4.28 -2.42 -4.29
N ALA A 40 3.14 -1.79 -4.51
CA ALA A 40 2.55 -0.84 -3.56
C ALA A 40 2.26 -1.49 -2.20
N ALA A 41 1.78 -2.74 -2.18
CA ALA A 41 1.54 -3.47 -0.95
C ALA A 41 2.83 -3.74 -0.17
N GLY A 42 3.90 -4.14 -0.86
CA GLY A 42 5.21 -4.29 -0.23
C GLY A 42 5.74 -2.99 0.38
N VAL A 43 5.60 -1.88 -0.35
CA VAL A 43 5.99 -0.54 0.17
C VAL A 43 5.10 -0.12 1.35
N ALA A 44 3.80 -0.40 1.29
CA ALA A 44 2.86 -0.07 2.35
C ALA A 44 3.23 -0.78 3.66
N ILE A 45 3.55 -2.08 3.57
CA ILE A 45 3.96 -2.89 4.72
C ILE A 45 5.31 -2.41 5.27
N ASP A 46 6.28 -2.13 4.40
CA ASP A 46 7.60 -1.62 4.81
C ASP A 46 7.49 -0.26 5.52
N LEU A 47 6.62 0.63 5.04
CA LEU A 47 6.35 1.92 5.69
C LEU A 47 5.66 1.74 7.04
N LEU A 48 4.71 0.81 7.14
CA LEU A 48 4.01 0.52 8.40
C LEU A 48 4.97 -0.06 9.44
N TRP A 49 5.91 -0.93 9.03
CA TRP A 49 6.94 -1.44 9.92
C TRP A 49 7.91 -0.36 10.42
N GLN A 50 8.26 0.60 9.57
CA GLN A 50 9.07 1.75 9.98
C GLN A 50 8.30 2.73 10.88
N PHE A 51 6.99 2.86 10.65
CA PHE A 51 6.11 3.81 11.32
C PHE A 51 4.77 3.16 11.68
N PRO A 52 4.70 2.35 12.75
CA PRO A 52 3.51 1.57 13.11
C PRO A 52 2.31 2.41 13.57
N THR A 53 2.52 3.71 13.78
CA THR A 53 1.46 4.67 14.13
C THR A 53 0.81 5.32 12.92
N LEU A 54 1.25 4.99 11.70
CA LEU A 54 0.67 5.57 10.48
C LEU A 54 -0.79 5.17 10.32
N THR A 55 -1.62 6.17 10.04
CA THR A 55 -3.01 5.94 9.66
C THR A 55 -3.12 5.64 8.16
N ALA A 56 -4.24 5.04 7.74
CA ALA A 56 -4.50 4.74 6.34
C ALA A 56 -4.35 5.94 5.37
N PRO A 57 -4.84 7.16 5.68
CA PRO A 57 -4.63 8.32 4.81
C PRO A 57 -3.17 8.74 4.73
N GLU A 58 -2.42 8.72 5.84
CA GLU A 58 -0.99 9.08 5.83
C GLU A 58 -0.17 8.09 5.01
N LEU A 59 -0.46 6.79 5.18
CA LEU A 59 0.18 5.73 4.40
C LEU A 59 -0.14 5.86 2.90
N LEU A 60 -1.37 6.27 2.55
CA LEU A 60 -1.75 6.57 1.17
C LEU A 60 -0.94 7.74 0.59
N GLU A 61 -0.78 8.84 1.34
CA GLU A 61 0.01 9.98 0.88
C GLU A 61 1.48 9.58 0.64
N LEU A 62 2.06 8.80 1.54
CA LEU A 62 3.42 8.27 1.39
C LEU A 62 3.53 7.31 0.19
N LEU A 63 2.53 6.46 -0.03
CA LEU A 63 2.47 5.58 -1.19
C LEU A 63 2.39 6.38 -2.49
N LEU A 64 1.58 7.43 -2.56
CA LEU A 64 1.48 8.29 -3.74
C LEU A 64 2.77 9.09 -3.98
N LEU A 65 3.50 9.46 -2.92
CA LEU A 65 4.79 10.14 -3.03
C LEU A 65 5.88 9.20 -3.57
N ARG A 66 5.90 7.94 -3.11
CA ARG A 66 6.91 6.93 -3.47
C ARG A 66 6.62 6.26 -4.81
N LEU A 67 5.35 5.98 -5.05
CA LEU A 67 4.82 5.33 -6.23
C LEU A 67 3.76 6.27 -6.83
N PRO A 68 4.19 7.40 -7.42
CA PRO A 68 3.27 8.23 -8.17
C PRO A 68 2.68 7.36 -9.27
N ALA A 69 1.36 7.48 -9.48
CA ALA A 69 0.73 6.91 -10.66
C ALA A 69 1.60 7.29 -11.84
N SER A 70 2.13 6.30 -12.56
CA SER A 70 2.80 6.57 -13.83
C SER A 70 1.82 7.44 -14.62
N ALA A 71 2.13 8.73 -14.73
CA ALA A 71 1.35 9.66 -15.52
C ALA A 71 1.53 9.16 -16.96
N GLY A 72 0.68 8.22 -17.35
CA GLY A 72 0.65 7.66 -18.68
C GLY A 72 0.42 8.81 -19.63
N LYS A 73 1.48 9.19 -20.31
CA LYS A 73 1.42 9.90 -21.58
C LYS A 73 1.01 8.93 -22.67
#